data_AF-A0AAE6IUY7-F1
#
_entry.id   AF-A0AAE6IUY7-F1
#
_cell.length_a   1.000
_cell.length_b   1.000
_cell.length_c   1.000
_cell.angle_alpha   90.00
_cell.angle_beta   90.00
_cell.angle_gamma   90.00
#
_symmetry.space_group_name_H-M   'P 1'
#
loop_
_entity.id
_entity.type
_entity.pdbx_description
1 polymer ?
#
loop_
_entity_poly.entity_id
_entity_poly.type
_entity_poly.pdbx_seq_one_letter_code
_entity_poly.pdbx_strand_id
1 'polypeptide(L)'
;MKALSVKTIDVQLTIQKGTAFEVTYHNCEKNEFTVKDTDGVIEIIQNTKTDYKHWLKWFTQSPHITLKLENAYEKIIVDADSNQVKVEDIESEDLDIAVGNGKILIRNVHAKTANVECSNGGAEVFNLKVTDACKIHTTNGKTIVSNSISNEAGYSASCTNGKLQIFEKTYDCPQEQKREGNPMYFVSCANGKCIVT
;
A
#
# COMPACT_ATOMS: atom_id res chain seq x y z
N MET A 1 -22.58 0.07 4.41
CA MET A 1 -21.30 -0.62 4.13
C MET A 1 -20.55 0.27 3.14
N LYS A 2 -19.39 0.84 3.53
CA LYS A 2 -18.66 1.82 2.71
C LYS A 2 -17.43 1.17 2.10
N ALA A 3 -17.26 1.31 0.78
CA ALA A 3 -16.11 0.81 0.05
C ALA A 3 -15.44 1.94 -0.73
N LEU A 4 -14.13 1.83 -0.90
CA LEU A 4 -13.31 2.74 -1.69
C LEU A 4 -12.54 1.95 -2.75
N SER A 5 -12.60 2.40 -3.99
CA SER A 5 -11.81 1.88 -5.10
C SER A 5 -11.09 3.05 -5.77
N VAL A 6 -9.76 2.99 -5.83
CA VAL A 6 -8.93 4.05 -6.41
C VAL A 6 -8.02 3.47 -7.48
N LYS A 7 -8.07 4.05 -8.67
CA LYS A 7 -7.17 3.73 -9.78
C LYS A 7 -6.39 4.97 -10.21
N THR A 8 -5.06 4.88 -10.18
CA THR A 8 -4.16 5.98 -10.57
C THR A 8 -3.15 5.53 -11.61
N ILE A 9 -2.83 6.40 -12.57
CA ILE A 9 -1.86 6.13 -13.62
C ILE A 9 -0.50 6.69 -13.21
N ASP A 10 -0.41 8.01 -13.04
CA ASP A 10 0.86 8.73 -12.88
C ASP A 10 0.84 9.80 -11.77
N VAL A 11 -0.14 9.74 -10.86
CA VAL A 11 -0.17 10.57 -9.65
C VAL A 11 0.21 9.77 -8.41
N GLN A 12 0.83 10.43 -7.43
CA GLN A 12 0.95 9.86 -6.09
C GLN A 12 -0.42 9.88 -5.40
N LEU A 13 -0.68 8.87 -4.56
CA LEU A 13 -1.90 8.76 -3.78
C LEU A 13 -1.58 8.75 -2.30
N THR A 14 -2.23 9.61 -1.52
CA THR A 14 -2.26 9.53 -0.06
C THR A 14 -3.69 9.28 0.41
N ILE A 15 -3.92 8.22 1.18
CA ILE A 15 -5.16 7.95 1.88
C ILE A 15 -4.89 8.12 3.38
N GLN A 16 -5.63 9.00 4.03
CA GLN A 16 -5.46 9.27 5.46
C GLN A 16 -6.81 9.46 6.15
N LYS A 17 -6.83 9.38 7.48
CA LYS A 17 -8.02 9.69 8.26
C LYS A 17 -8.37 11.19 8.15
N GLY A 18 -9.65 11.49 8.12
CA GLY A 18 -10.20 12.83 8.24
C GLY A 18 -11.50 12.85 9.03
N THR A 19 -12.15 14.01 9.07
CA THR A 19 -13.46 14.20 9.70
C THR A 19 -14.63 14.03 8.74
N ALA A 20 -14.35 14.10 7.44
CA ALA A 20 -15.29 13.96 6.33
C ALA A 20 -14.55 13.35 5.14
N PHE A 21 -15.28 12.75 4.21
CA PHE A 21 -14.72 12.37 2.92
C PHE A 21 -14.29 13.62 2.12
N GLU A 22 -13.01 13.70 1.75
CA GLU A 22 -12.46 14.82 0.99
C GLU A 22 -11.45 14.32 -0.05
N VAL A 23 -11.46 14.92 -1.24
CA VAL A 23 -10.46 14.70 -2.29
C VAL A 23 -9.76 16.02 -2.58
N THR A 24 -8.45 16.07 -2.32
CA THR A 24 -7.61 17.24 -2.62
C THR A 24 -6.64 16.90 -3.75
N TYR A 25 -6.53 17.79 -4.74
CA TYR A 25 -5.68 17.64 -5.92
C TYR A 25 -4.51 18.61 -5.86
N HIS A 26 -3.30 18.14 -6.14
CA HIS A 26 -2.09 18.95 -6.11
C HIS A 26 -1.26 18.70 -7.36
N ASN A 27 -0.98 19.75 -8.14
CA ASN A 27 -0.25 19.67 -9.40
C ASN A 27 -0.82 18.67 -10.42
N CYS A 28 -2.12 18.37 -10.30
CA CYS A 28 -2.97 17.59 -11.21
C CYS A 28 -4.36 18.24 -11.27
N GLU A 29 -5.12 17.99 -12.32
CA GLU A 29 -6.42 18.61 -12.53
C GLU A 29 -7.57 17.67 -12.17
N LYS A 30 -8.65 18.21 -11.60
CA LYS A 30 -9.82 17.40 -11.21
C LYS A 30 -10.47 16.69 -12.41
N ASN A 31 -10.44 17.29 -13.60
CA ASN A 31 -11.00 16.73 -14.84
C ASN A 31 -10.24 15.48 -15.35
N GLU A 32 -9.02 15.23 -14.86
CA GLU A 32 -8.25 14.01 -15.14
C GLU A 32 -8.86 12.78 -14.42
N PHE A 33 -9.79 13.01 -13.48
CA PHE A 33 -10.38 11.99 -12.62
C PHE A 33 -11.90 11.90 -12.76
N THR A 34 -12.39 10.66 -12.77
CA THR A 34 -13.80 10.33 -12.55
C THR A 34 -13.98 10.00 -11.07
N VAL A 35 -14.93 10.65 -10.41
CA VAL A 35 -15.36 10.31 -9.04
C VAL A 35 -16.83 9.92 -9.09
N LYS A 36 -17.15 8.68 -8.69
CA LYS A 36 -18.52 8.20 -8.53
C LYS A 36 -18.75 7.82 -7.08
N ASP A 37 -19.93 8.14 -6.58
CA ASP A 37 -20.43 7.69 -5.29
C ASP A 37 -21.81 7.06 -5.53
N THR A 38 -21.85 5.72 -5.50
CA THR A 38 -23.06 4.95 -5.76
C THR A 38 -23.24 3.95 -4.64
N ASP A 39 -24.35 4.03 -3.91
CA ASP A 39 -24.74 3.07 -2.87
C ASP A 39 -23.65 2.80 -1.81
N GLY A 40 -22.86 3.82 -1.46
CA GLY A 40 -21.79 3.71 -0.47
C GLY A 40 -20.46 3.17 -1.02
N VAL A 41 -20.36 2.99 -2.34
CA VAL A 41 -19.10 2.68 -3.03
C VAL A 41 -18.58 3.93 -3.70
N ILE A 42 -17.41 4.39 -3.25
CA ILE A 42 -16.69 5.51 -3.83
C ILE A 42 -15.66 4.95 -4.81
N GLU A 43 -15.80 5.30 -6.09
CA GLU A 43 -14.87 4.95 -7.14
C GLU A 43 -14.15 6.21 -7.64
N ILE A 44 -12.82 6.21 -7.60
CA ILE A 44 -11.96 7.27 -8.13
C ILE A 44 -11.06 6.66 -9.20
N ILE A 45 -11.17 7.13 -10.43
CA ILE A 45 -10.37 6.64 -11.55
C ILE A 45 -9.69 7.82 -12.23
N GLN A 46 -8.37 7.81 -12.30
CA GLN A 46 -7.64 8.69 -13.21
C GLN A 46 -7.81 8.18 -14.65
N ASN A 47 -8.43 8.98 -15.52
CA ASN A 47 -8.71 8.60 -16.91
C ASN A 47 -7.59 9.03 -17.88
N THR A 48 -6.85 10.07 -17.52
CA THR A 48 -5.81 10.65 -18.36
C THR A 48 -4.56 10.92 -17.53
N LYS A 49 -3.39 10.67 -18.11
CA LYS A 49 -2.11 11.07 -17.52
C LYS A 49 -2.06 12.58 -17.32
N THR A 50 -1.27 12.99 -16.34
CA THR A 50 -1.05 14.41 -16.05
C THR A 50 -0.38 15.12 -17.22
N ASP A 51 -0.85 16.33 -17.57
CA ASP A 51 -0.31 17.07 -18.71
C ASP A 51 1.14 17.52 -18.47
N TYR A 52 2.06 17.02 -19.32
CA TYR A 52 3.49 17.35 -19.35
C TYR A 52 3.77 18.86 -19.47
N LYS A 53 2.82 19.67 -19.93
CA LYS A 53 2.96 21.14 -19.94
C LYS A 53 3.15 21.74 -18.55
N HIS A 54 2.77 21.02 -17.50
CA HIS A 54 3.02 21.40 -16.10
C HIS A 54 4.37 20.93 -15.54
N TRP A 55 5.27 20.39 -16.37
CA TRP A 55 6.57 19.89 -15.91
C TRP A 55 7.43 20.91 -15.15
N LEU A 56 7.34 22.21 -15.48
CA LEU A 56 8.01 23.27 -14.69
C LEU A 56 7.52 23.34 -13.24
N LYS A 57 6.22 23.06 -12.99
CA LYS A 57 5.65 23.00 -11.64
C LYS A 57 6.03 21.71 -10.90
N TRP A 58 6.37 20.64 -11.62
CA TRP A 58 6.79 19.37 -11.02
C TRP A 58 8.25 19.36 -10.56
N PHE A 59 9.06 20.35 -10.94
CA PHE A 59 10.40 20.53 -10.37
C PHE A 59 10.38 20.77 -8.86
N THR A 60 9.28 21.27 -8.30
CA THR A 60 9.14 21.47 -6.86
C THR A 60 8.37 20.35 -6.18
N GLN A 61 7.32 19.80 -6.82
CA GLN A 61 6.50 18.74 -6.24
C GLN A 61 5.76 17.92 -7.30
N SER A 62 5.88 16.59 -7.26
CA SER A 62 5.17 15.67 -8.16
C SER A 62 3.65 15.78 -8.02
N PRO A 63 2.87 15.48 -9.09
CA PRO A 63 1.43 15.35 -9.01
C PRO A 63 0.99 14.39 -7.90
N HIS A 64 0.03 14.80 -7.09
CA HIS A 64 -0.52 13.93 -6.07
C HIS A 64 -1.97 14.26 -5.71
N ILE A 65 -2.70 13.21 -5.30
CA ILE A 65 -4.04 13.32 -4.72
C ILE A 65 -4.02 12.87 -3.26
N THR A 66 -4.81 13.55 -2.44
CA THR A 66 -5.01 13.20 -1.03
C THR A 66 -6.47 12.88 -0.81
N LEU A 67 -6.75 11.70 -0.29
CA LEU A 67 -8.06 11.23 0.13
C LEU A 67 -8.13 11.25 1.66
N LYS A 68 -9.11 11.96 2.20
CA LYS A 68 -9.44 11.89 3.63
C LYS A 68 -10.67 11.01 3.82
N LEU A 69 -10.60 10.07 4.77
CA LEU A 69 -11.69 9.13 5.08
C LEU A 69 -12.20 9.37 6.51
N GLU A 70 -13.52 9.51 6.67
CA GLU A 70 -14.17 9.86 7.95
C GLU A 70 -14.35 8.69 8.93
N ASN A 71 -14.53 7.48 8.40
CA ASN A 71 -14.95 6.30 9.16
C ASN A 71 -14.13 5.09 8.70
N ALA A 72 -14.29 3.97 9.40
CA ALA A 72 -13.79 2.68 8.93
C ALA A 72 -14.49 2.28 7.61
N TYR A 73 -13.72 1.72 6.67
CA TYR A 73 -14.24 1.24 5.40
C TYR A 73 -14.28 -0.29 5.42
N GLU A 74 -15.33 -0.89 4.90
CA GLU A 74 -15.35 -2.34 4.75
C GLU A 74 -14.25 -2.78 3.79
N LYS A 75 -14.08 -2.05 2.68
CA LYS A 75 -13.09 -2.39 1.67
C LYS A 75 -12.38 -1.16 1.13
N ILE A 76 -11.06 -1.23 1.02
CA ILE A 76 -10.23 -0.25 0.34
C ILE A 76 -9.41 -0.99 -0.72
N ILE A 77 -9.64 -0.67 -1.99
CA ILE A 77 -8.90 -1.19 -3.14
C ILE A 77 -8.13 -0.05 -3.78
N VAL A 78 -6.83 -0.25 -3.99
CA VAL A 78 -5.97 0.67 -4.69
C VAL A 78 -5.23 -0.09 -5.78
N ASP A 79 -5.31 0.42 -7.02
CA ASP A 79 -4.56 -0.07 -8.16
C ASP A 79 -3.83 1.11 -8.81
N ALA A 80 -2.51 1.15 -8.67
CA ALA A 80 -1.70 2.27 -9.14
C ALA A 80 -0.60 1.81 -10.09
N ASP A 81 -0.60 2.32 -11.32
CA ASP A 81 0.42 1.96 -12.31
C ASP A 81 1.81 2.49 -11.92
N SER A 82 1.88 3.71 -11.40
CA SER A 82 3.15 4.34 -11.04
C SER A 82 3.07 5.32 -9.87
N ASN A 83 4.26 5.63 -9.33
CA ASN A 83 4.53 6.49 -8.18
C ASN A 83 4.26 5.86 -6.80
N GLN A 84 3.93 6.70 -5.83
CA GLN A 84 3.81 6.34 -4.44
C GLN A 84 2.35 6.23 -4.04
N VAL A 85 2.00 5.12 -3.40
CA VAL A 85 0.76 4.97 -2.63
C VAL A 85 1.11 5.03 -1.16
N LYS A 86 0.43 5.90 -0.42
CA LYS A 86 0.62 6.11 1.01
C LYS A 86 -0.72 5.93 1.71
N VAL A 87 -0.80 5.06 2.70
CA VAL A 87 -2.02 4.81 3.48
C VAL A 87 -1.67 4.95 4.97
N GLU A 88 -2.32 5.90 5.66
CA GLU A 88 -1.98 6.23 7.05
C GLU A 88 -3.20 6.39 7.96
N ASP A 89 -3.11 5.84 9.16
CA ASP A 89 -4.08 6.03 10.25
C ASP A 89 -5.52 5.58 9.87
N ILE A 90 -5.65 4.56 9.01
CA ILE A 90 -6.92 4.04 8.51
C ILE A 90 -7.34 2.76 9.26
N GLU A 91 -8.65 2.53 9.31
CA GLU A 91 -9.25 1.27 9.73
C GLU A 91 -10.10 0.70 8.58
N SER A 92 -9.90 -0.58 8.26
CA SER A 92 -10.71 -1.27 7.26
C SER A 92 -11.00 -2.73 7.60
N GLU A 93 -11.97 -3.39 6.95
CA GLU A 93 -12.02 -4.86 7.02
C GLU A 93 -11.01 -5.44 6.02
N ASP A 94 -11.13 -5.08 4.75
CA ASP A 94 -10.27 -5.57 3.67
C ASP A 94 -9.46 -4.43 3.03
N LEU A 95 -8.14 -4.55 3.09
CA LEU A 95 -7.20 -3.64 2.42
C LEU A 95 -6.51 -4.36 1.26
N ASP A 96 -6.66 -3.85 0.04
CA ASP A 96 -6.01 -4.40 -1.15
C ASP A 96 -5.28 -3.28 -1.91
N ILE A 97 -3.96 -3.37 -2.01
CA ILE A 97 -3.13 -2.35 -2.66
C ILE A 97 -2.18 -3.02 -3.63
N ALA A 98 -2.31 -2.68 -4.91
CA ALA A 98 -1.40 -3.06 -5.97
C ALA A 98 -0.71 -1.81 -6.55
N VAL A 99 0.63 -1.86 -6.65
CA VAL A 99 1.44 -0.82 -7.31
C VAL A 99 2.35 -1.44 -8.36
N GLY A 100 2.20 -1.02 -9.61
CA GLY A 100 3.07 -1.43 -10.72
C GLY A 100 4.51 -0.93 -10.52
N ASN A 101 4.70 0.39 -10.51
CA ASN A 101 6.03 1.01 -10.48
C ASN A 101 6.12 2.13 -9.43
N GLY A 102 6.71 1.84 -8.28
CA GLY A 102 7.04 2.85 -7.29
C GLY A 102 6.99 2.30 -5.87
N LYS A 103 6.36 3.02 -4.94
CA LYS A 103 6.48 2.72 -3.51
C LYS A 103 5.14 2.64 -2.81
N ILE A 104 4.95 1.60 -2.02
CA ILE A 104 3.84 1.50 -1.06
C ILE A 104 4.37 1.89 0.32
N LEU A 105 3.67 2.81 0.98
CA LEU A 105 3.91 3.20 2.36
C LEU A 105 2.62 2.98 3.16
N ILE A 106 2.66 2.08 4.15
CA ILE A 106 1.53 1.84 5.05
C ILE A 106 1.97 2.19 6.46
N ARG A 107 1.23 3.07 7.17
CA ARG A 107 1.53 3.42 8.57
C ARG A 107 0.28 3.40 9.45
N ASN A 108 0.37 2.73 10.60
CA ASN A 108 -0.68 2.75 11.62
C ASN A 108 -2.07 2.35 11.07
N VAL A 109 -2.11 1.26 10.31
CA VAL A 109 -3.36 0.77 9.72
C VAL A 109 -3.85 -0.44 10.49
N HIS A 110 -5.15 -0.51 10.75
CA HIS A 110 -5.81 -1.68 11.29
C HIS A 110 -6.70 -2.30 10.20
N ALA A 111 -6.53 -3.59 9.94
CA ALA A 111 -7.34 -4.32 8.99
C ALA A 111 -7.79 -5.69 9.52
N LYS A 112 -8.83 -6.30 8.95
CA LYS A 112 -9.07 -7.73 9.16
C LYS A 112 -8.16 -8.54 8.24
N THR A 113 -8.19 -8.23 6.94
CA THR A 113 -7.30 -8.79 5.92
C THR A 113 -6.53 -7.69 5.18
N ALA A 114 -5.31 -7.99 4.74
CA ALA A 114 -4.52 -7.06 3.93
C ALA A 114 -3.76 -7.78 2.80
N ASN A 115 -3.84 -7.28 1.58
CA ASN A 115 -3.05 -7.70 0.44
C ASN A 115 -2.29 -6.48 -0.11
N VAL A 116 -0.97 -6.60 -0.22
CA VAL A 116 -0.06 -5.52 -0.62
C VAL A 116 0.92 -6.06 -1.64
N GLU A 117 0.82 -5.60 -2.88
CA GLU A 117 1.62 -6.07 -4.00
C GLU A 117 2.35 -4.91 -4.68
N CYS A 118 3.68 -5.00 -4.83
CA CYS A 118 4.45 -4.04 -5.62
C CYS A 118 5.35 -4.75 -6.63
N SER A 119 5.19 -4.45 -7.92
CA SER A 119 5.98 -5.12 -8.96
C SER A 119 7.40 -4.56 -9.05
N ASN A 120 7.55 -3.24 -9.21
CA ASN A 120 8.86 -2.59 -9.32
C ASN A 120 8.97 -1.44 -8.32
N GLY A 121 9.83 -1.60 -7.29
CA GLY A 121 10.13 -0.59 -6.28
C GLY A 121 10.10 -1.17 -4.87
N GLY A 122 9.11 -0.86 -4.04
CA GLY A 122 9.09 -1.46 -2.71
C GLY A 122 7.86 -1.16 -1.86
N ALA A 123 7.70 -1.96 -0.80
CA ALA A 123 6.68 -1.79 0.21
C ALA A 123 7.35 -1.57 1.57
N GLU A 124 7.03 -0.47 2.23
CA GLU A 124 7.39 -0.22 3.62
C GLU A 124 6.12 -0.15 4.45
N VAL A 125 5.95 -1.14 5.32
CA VAL A 125 4.78 -1.34 6.16
C VAL A 125 5.20 -1.18 7.61
N PHE A 126 4.61 -0.20 8.29
CA PHE A 126 4.89 0.10 9.68
C PHE A 126 3.60 0.07 10.50
N ASN A 127 3.58 -0.72 11.57
CA ASN A 127 2.43 -0.81 12.48
C ASN A 127 1.11 -1.13 11.74
N LEU A 128 1.14 -2.09 10.81
CA LEU A 128 -0.06 -2.70 10.21
C LEU A 128 -0.53 -3.84 11.11
N LYS A 129 -1.68 -3.69 11.75
CA LYS A 129 -2.28 -4.73 12.59
C LYS A 129 -3.38 -5.42 11.82
N VAL A 130 -3.26 -6.73 11.62
CA VAL A 130 -4.31 -7.55 11.04
C VAL A 130 -4.91 -8.51 12.06
N THR A 131 -6.16 -8.92 11.89
CA THR A 131 -6.80 -9.89 12.79
C THR A 131 -6.96 -11.29 12.18
N ASP A 132 -6.77 -11.44 10.87
CA ASP A 132 -6.92 -12.71 10.15
C ASP A 132 -5.66 -13.02 9.32
N ALA A 133 -5.50 -12.38 8.16
CA ALA A 133 -4.39 -12.66 7.25
C ALA A 133 -3.82 -11.41 6.58
N CYS A 134 -2.51 -11.43 6.33
CA CYS A 134 -1.82 -10.37 5.59
C CYS A 134 -0.87 -10.97 4.56
N LYS A 135 -0.93 -10.52 3.30
CA LYS A 135 0.03 -10.84 2.25
C LYS A 135 0.73 -9.56 1.81
N ILE A 136 2.05 -9.57 1.83
CA ILE A 136 2.91 -8.50 1.35
C ILE A 136 3.92 -9.11 0.38
N HIS A 137 3.87 -8.68 -0.88
CA HIS A 137 4.71 -9.21 -1.93
C HIS A 137 5.36 -8.08 -2.73
N THR A 138 6.67 -8.17 -2.93
CA THR A 138 7.38 -7.32 -3.90
C THR A 138 8.16 -8.14 -4.91
N THR A 139 8.06 -7.84 -6.21
CA THR A 139 8.83 -8.58 -7.22
C THR A 139 10.26 -8.06 -7.32
N ASN A 140 10.45 -6.76 -7.56
CA ASN A 140 11.77 -6.14 -7.73
C ASN A 140 11.94 -4.97 -6.77
N GLY A 141 12.78 -5.15 -5.74
CA GLY A 141 13.28 -4.08 -4.88
C GLY A 141 13.24 -4.43 -3.39
N LYS A 142 12.43 -3.76 -2.57
CA LYS A 142 12.51 -3.93 -1.11
C LYS A 142 11.14 -4.09 -0.43
N THR A 143 11.02 -5.13 0.38
CA THR A 143 9.94 -5.27 1.37
C THR A 143 10.49 -4.98 2.76
N ILE A 144 9.89 -4.05 3.49
CA ILE A 144 10.15 -3.81 4.91
C ILE A 144 8.84 -3.91 5.66
N VAL A 145 8.78 -4.76 6.66
CA VAL A 145 7.66 -4.89 7.59
C VAL A 145 8.21 -4.67 8.99
N SER A 146 7.77 -3.60 9.63
CA SER A 146 8.27 -3.20 10.95
C SER A 146 7.12 -3.01 11.93
N ASN A 147 7.27 -3.52 13.16
CA ASN A 147 6.28 -3.36 14.24
C ASN A 147 4.85 -3.80 13.83
N SER A 148 4.74 -4.71 12.86
CA SER A 148 3.47 -5.21 12.33
C SER A 148 3.24 -6.67 12.69
N ILE A 149 4.33 -7.44 12.87
CA ILE A 149 4.31 -8.85 13.23
C ILE A 149 4.77 -8.98 14.69
N SER A 150 3.91 -9.50 15.56
CA SER A 150 4.26 -9.73 16.98
C SER A 150 4.99 -11.07 17.17
N ASN A 151 5.46 -11.32 18.39
CA ASN A 151 6.04 -12.63 18.75
C ASN A 151 5.01 -13.77 18.79
N GLU A 152 3.71 -13.45 18.79
CA GLU A 152 2.62 -14.43 18.87
C GLU A 152 1.97 -14.70 17.51
N ALA A 153 2.22 -13.84 16.52
CA ALA A 153 1.67 -13.99 15.17
C ALA A 153 2.29 -15.16 14.39
N GLY A 154 1.54 -15.76 13.48
CA GLY A 154 2.08 -16.68 12.49
C GLY A 154 2.68 -15.93 11.30
N TYR A 155 3.72 -16.45 10.68
CA TYR A 155 4.29 -15.86 9.48
C TYR A 155 4.93 -16.89 8.53
N SER A 156 4.97 -16.56 7.24
CA SER A 156 5.90 -17.09 6.25
C SER A 156 6.63 -15.91 5.60
N ALA A 157 7.94 -15.84 5.77
CA ALA A 157 8.78 -14.81 5.18
C ALA A 157 9.78 -15.44 4.20
N SER A 158 9.81 -14.99 2.95
CA SER A 158 10.67 -15.58 1.91
C SER A 158 11.36 -14.55 1.02
N CYS A 159 12.50 -14.96 0.46
CA CYS A 159 13.16 -14.21 -0.60
C CYS A 159 13.87 -15.17 -1.57
N THR A 160 13.71 -14.92 -2.88
CA THR A 160 14.30 -15.77 -3.93
C THR A 160 15.73 -15.33 -4.23
N ASN A 161 15.93 -14.05 -4.52
CA ASN A 161 17.22 -13.45 -4.83
C ASN A 161 17.46 -12.22 -3.95
N GLY A 162 18.64 -12.15 -3.32
CA GLY A 162 19.08 -11.01 -2.51
C GLY A 162 19.23 -11.34 -1.03
N LYS A 163 18.54 -10.63 -0.11
CA LYS A 163 18.71 -10.81 1.35
C LYS A 163 17.38 -10.90 2.10
N LEU A 164 17.29 -11.87 3.00
CA LEU A 164 16.21 -12.00 3.96
C LEU A 164 16.71 -11.65 5.36
N GLN A 165 16.02 -10.74 6.04
CA GLN A 165 16.27 -10.41 7.44
C GLN A 165 14.97 -10.55 8.21
N ILE A 166 15.01 -11.29 9.32
CA ILE A 166 13.86 -11.49 10.20
C ILE A 166 14.32 -11.22 11.62
N PHE A 167 13.68 -10.23 12.24
CA PHE A 167 14.09 -9.63 13.49
C PHE A 167 15.59 -9.28 13.44
N GLU A 168 16.37 -9.84 14.36
CA GLU A 168 17.82 -9.62 14.45
C GLU A 168 18.65 -10.58 13.59
N LYS A 169 18.02 -11.57 12.92
CA LYS A 169 18.71 -12.60 12.14
C LYS A 169 18.67 -12.30 10.65
N THR A 170 19.78 -12.56 9.97
CA THR A 170 19.92 -12.42 8.50
C THR A 170 20.20 -13.78 7.87
N TYR A 171 19.63 -14.01 6.70
CA TYR A 171 19.74 -15.25 5.92
C TYR A 171 20.10 -14.93 4.46
N ASP A 172 20.93 -15.77 3.86
CA ASP A 172 21.23 -15.72 2.42
C ASP A 172 20.10 -16.39 1.61
N CYS A 173 19.82 -15.86 0.43
CA CYS A 173 18.74 -16.36 -0.43
C CYS A 173 19.26 -17.39 -1.46
N PRO A 174 18.42 -18.35 -1.91
CA PRO A 174 16.98 -18.48 -1.64
C PRO A 174 16.70 -19.08 -0.24
N GLN A 175 15.77 -18.48 0.50
CA GLN A 175 15.39 -18.93 1.84
C GLN A 175 13.92 -18.60 2.13
N GLU A 176 13.26 -19.48 2.86
CA GLU A 176 11.94 -19.25 3.47
C GLU A 176 12.00 -19.58 4.97
N GLN A 177 11.31 -18.80 5.79
CA GLN A 177 11.21 -18.99 7.23
C GLN A 177 9.73 -18.93 7.64
N LYS A 178 9.29 -19.89 8.46
CA LYS A 178 7.88 -20.03 8.86
C LYS A 178 7.72 -20.18 10.36
N ARG A 179 6.59 -19.69 10.86
CA ARG A 179 6.06 -19.94 12.19
C ARG A 179 4.54 -19.99 12.09
N GLU A 180 3.93 -21.03 12.63
CA GLU A 180 2.47 -21.10 12.72
C GLU A 180 1.95 -20.14 13.82
N GLY A 181 0.76 -19.58 13.62
CA GLY A 181 0.12 -18.68 14.57
C GLY A 181 -1.07 -17.94 13.93
N ASN A 182 -1.74 -17.08 14.70
CA ASN A 182 -2.85 -16.27 14.21
C ASN A 182 -2.72 -14.85 14.78
N PRO A 183 -2.77 -13.79 13.96
CA PRO A 183 -2.93 -13.74 12.49
C PRO A 183 -1.75 -14.34 11.71
N MET A 184 -2.00 -14.72 10.45
CA MET A 184 -0.99 -15.24 9.53
C MET A 184 -0.47 -14.16 8.56
N TYR A 185 0.84 -13.94 8.54
CA TYR A 185 1.52 -13.01 7.63
C TYR A 185 2.32 -13.74 6.55
N PHE A 186 2.13 -13.40 5.28
CA PHE A 186 2.91 -13.89 4.15
C PHE A 186 3.71 -12.74 3.57
N VAL A 187 5.00 -12.67 3.89
CA VAL A 187 5.89 -11.58 3.47
C VAL A 187 6.91 -12.12 2.48
N SER A 188 7.00 -11.58 1.28
CA SER A 188 7.92 -12.11 0.28
C SER A 188 8.51 -11.05 -0.63
N CYS A 189 9.77 -11.23 -1.00
CA CYS A 189 10.45 -10.43 -2.01
C CYS A 189 11.14 -11.34 -3.03
N ALA A 190 10.74 -11.31 -4.31
CA ALA A 190 11.37 -12.17 -5.30
C ALA A 190 12.83 -11.74 -5.56
N ASN A 191 13.07 -10.46 -5.88
CA ASN A 191 14.39 -9.93 -6.21
C ASN A 191 14.68 -8.67 -5.38
N GLY A 192 15.56 -8.78 -4.38
CA GLY A 192 16.09 -7.65 -3.63
C GLY A 192 16.21 -7.91 -2.12
N LYS A 193 15.55 -7.13 -1.26
CA LYS A 193 15.67 -7.30 0.20
C LYS A 193 14.31 -7.42 0.87
N CYS A 194 14.11 -8.49 1.63
CA CYS A 194 12.98 -8.68 2.52
C CYS A 194 13.43 -8.49 3.98
N ILE A 195 12.82 -7.55 4.70
CA ILE A 195 13.11 -7.25 6.10
C ILE A 195 11.83 -7.34 6.89
N VAL A 196 11.83 -8.15 7.94
CA VAL A 196 10.79 -8.22 8.97
C VAL A 196 11.45 -7.85 10.29
N THR A 197 10.94 -6.87 11.04
CA THR A 197 11.52 -6.39 12.31
C THR A 197 10.47 -6.04 13.35
#